data_AF-A0A8T5XHX7-F1
#
_entry.id   AF-A0A8T5XHX7-F1
#
_cell.length_a   1.000
_cell.length_b   1.000
_cell.length_c   1.000
_cell.angle_alpha   90.00
_cell.angle_beta   90.00
_cell.angle_gamma   90.00
#
_symmetry.space_group_name_H-M   'P 1'
#
loop_
_entity.id
_entity.type
_entity.pdbx_description
1 polymer ?
#
loop_
_entity_poly.entity_id
_entity_poly.type
_entity_poly.pdbx_seq_one_letter_code
_entity_poly.pdbx_strand_id
1 'polypeptide(L)'
;MKEKNLKYVYILLGICCIYLLTSHLNNKEDTYLDVINKVFKKDIEAIAVIIDKTSSLKCNNLKNYDMATGSIDNDFNSGTRDGFILSAIKELILSIEKSNASREILIGKGKYYLIRVNIDFKGGTKNRDLNKLFLFVNVENNHIIIPKYYIEPNMIGKSTVKYVEFKSTEAVDNLINSILE
;
A
#
# COMPACT_ATOMS: atom_id res chain seq x y z
N MET A 1 12.69 -34.20 -45.86
CA MET A 1 11.46 -33.83 -45.10
C MET A 1 11.71 -33.66 -43.59
N LYS A 2 12.57 -34.47 -42.96
CA LYS A 2 12.89 -34.38 -41.51
C LYS A 2 13.61 -33.09 -41.08
N GLU A 3 14.54 -32.57 -41.87
CA GLU A 3 15.32 -31.35 -41.51
C GLU A 3 14.50 -30.05 -41.53
N LYS A 4 13.53 -29.92 -42.44
CA LYS A 4 12.66 -28.72 -42.49
C LYS A 4 11.79 -28.63 -41.23
N ASN A 5 11.27 -29.76 -40.75
CA ASN A 5 10.45 -29.82 -39.54
C ASN A 5 11.26 -29.46 -38.28
N LEU A 6 12.54 -29.84 -38.22
CA LEU A 6 13.42 -29.51 -37.10
C LEU A 6 13.69 -28.00 -36.99
N LYS A 7 13.85 -27.30 -38.13
CA LYS A 7 14.00 -25.83 -38.16
C LYS A 7 12.77 -25.12 -37.60
N TYR A 8 11.57 -25.57 -37.93
CA TYR A 8 10.33 -25.00 -37.37
C TYR A 8 10.21 -25.21 -35.86
N VAL A 9 10.68 -26.36 -35.33
CA VAL A 9 10.71 -26.62 -33.88
C VAL A 9 11.66 -25.66 -33.15
N TYR A 10 12.86 -25.41 -33.70
CA TYR A 10 13.79 -24.45 -33.10
C TYR A 10 13.28 -23.01 -33.14
N ILE A 11 12.58 -22.62 -34.21
CA ILE A 11 11.92 -21.30 -34.29
C ILE A 11 10.82 -21.20 -33.23
N LEU A 12 10.00 -22.23 -33.04
CA LEU A 12 8.93 -22.25 -32.05
C LEU A 12 9.48 -22.16 -30.61
N LEU A 13 10.55 -22.91 -30.32
CA LEU A 13 11.25 -22.84 -29.04
C LEU A 13 11.84 -21.45 -28.79
N GLY A 14 12.43 -20.83 -29.81
CA GLY A 14 12.92 -19.45 -29.74
C GLY A 14 11.82 -18.44 -29.39
N ILE A 15 10.66 -18.55 -30.04
CA ILE A 15 9.49 -17.70 -29.75
C ILE A 15 8.98 -17.94 -28.32
N CYS A 16 8.87 -19.20 -27.88
CA CYS A 16 8.49 -19.54 -26.50
C CYS A 16 9.47 -18.96 -25.48
N CYS A 17 10.78 -19.08 -25.70
CA CYS A 17 11.80 -18.52 -24.80
C CYS A 17 11.72 -16.99 -24.74
N ILE A 18 11.55 -16.32 -25.88
CA ILE A 18 11.39 -14.85 -25.93
C ILE A 18 10.10 -14.43 -25.22
N TYR A 19 8.99 -15.14 -25.43
CA TYR A 19 7.72 -14.87 -24.76
C TYR A 19 7.84 -15.05 -23.24
N LEU A 20 8.48 -16.13 -22.77
CA LEU A 20 8.70 -16.37 -21.35
C LEU A 20 9.62 -15.30 -20.72
N LEU A 21 10.69 -14.91 -21.41
CA LEU A 21 11.61 -13.86 -20.97
C LEU A 21 10.92 -12.49 -20.91
N THR A 22 10.18 -12.11 -21.94
CA THR A 22 9.45 -10.84 -22.00
C THR A 22 8.29 -10.80 -21.00
N SER A 23 7.57 -11.91 -20.83
CA SER A 23 6.55 -12.03 -19.78
C SER A 23 7.15 -11.92 -18.38
N HIS A 24 8.31 -12.54 -18.13
CA HIS A 24 8.97 -12.44 -16.84
C HIS A 24 9.50 -11.03 -16.54
N LEU A 25 10.06 -10.35 -17.54
CA LEU A 25 10.52 -8.96 -17.43
C LEU A 25 9.38 -7.96 -17.26
N ASN A 26 8.23 -8.20 -17.91
CA ASN A 26 7.04 -7.35 -17.80
C ASN A 26 6.22 -7.61 -16.52
N ASN A 27 6.43 -8.74 -15.85
CA ASN A 27 5.77 -9.08 -14.57
C ASN A 27 6.55 -8.59 -13.35
N LYS A 28 7.34 -7.51 -13.47
CA LYS A 28 7.95 -6.90 -12.29
C LYS A 28 6.85 -6.24 -11.47
N GLU A 29 6.43 -6.90 -10.39
CA GLU A 29 5.45 -6.36 -9.44
C GLU A 29 5.96 -5.01 -8.91
N ASP A 30 5.13 -3.96 -9.04
CA ASP A 30 5.41 -2.64 -8.48
C ASP A 30 5.63 -2.78 -6.97
N THR A 31 6.70 -2.17 -6.43
CA THR A 31 6.86 -2.14 -4.97
C THR A 31 5.81 -1.22 -4.37
N TYR A 32 5.48 -1.46 -3.11
CA TYR A 32 4.50 -0.63 -2.43
C TYR A 32 4.94 0.84 -2.32
N LEU A 33 6.25 1.08 -2.17
CA LEU A 33 6.85 2.42 -2.19
C LEU A 33 6.74 3.10 -3.57
N ASP A 34 6.92 2.35 -4.67
CA ASP A 34 6.73 2.89 -6.02
C ASP A 34 5.29 3.39 -6.21
N VAL A 35 4.31 2.68 -5.67
CA VAL A 35 2.91 3.09 -5.74
C VAL A 35 2.62 4.32 -4.88
N ILE A 36 3.14 4.40 -3.65
CA ILE A 36 3.06 5.62 -2.82
C ILE A 36 3.58 6.83 -3.63
N ASN A 37 4.75 6.69 -4.25
CA ASN A 37 5.38 7.76 -5.02
C ASN A 37 4.58 8.17 -6.25
N LYS A 38 3.91 7.22 -6.92
CA LYS A 38 3.01 7.50 -8.04
C LYS A 38 1.73 8.22 -7.58
N VAL A 39 1.16 7.80 -6.44
CA VAL A 39 -0.09 8.31 -5.88
C VAL A 39 0.05 9.78 -5.47
N PHE A 40 1.05 10.12 -4.65
CA PHE A 40 1.19 11.49 -4.12
C PHE A 40 1.77 12.50 -5.11
N LYS A 41 2.09 12.08 -6.34
CA LYS A 41 2.43 12.98 -7.47
C LYS A 41 1.23 13.42 -8.29
N LYS A 42 0.06 12.80 -8.09
CA LYS A 42 -1.17 13.12 -8.82
C LYS A 42 -2.01 14.15 -8.05
N ASP A 43 -2.85 14.88 -8.78
CA ASP A 43 -3.85 15.76 -8.20
C ASP A 43 -4.97 14.92 -7.57
N ILE A 44 -5.05 14.95 -6.25
CA ILE A 44 -6.05 14.24 -5.45
C ILE A 44 -7.32 15.08 -5.39
N GLU A 45 -8.46 14.44 -5.67
CA GLU A 45 -9.80 15.03 -5.60
C GLU A 45 -10.45 14.77 -4.24
N ALA A 46 -10.37 13.53 -3.75
CA ALA A 46 -10.94 13.13 -2.46
C ALA A 46 -10.12 12.02 -1.80
N ILE A 47 -10.17 11.99 -0.47
CA ILE A 47 -9.50 10.99 0.38
C ILE A 47 -10.49 10.50 1.41
N ALA A 48 -10.52 9.18 1.61
CA ALA A 48 -11.19 8.55 2.73
C ALA A 48 -10.22 7.64 3.49
N VAL A 49 -10.11 7.88 4.79
CA VAL A 49 -9.33 7.08 5.71
C VAL A 49 -10.26 6.28 6.60
N ILE A 50 -9.94 5.00 6.80
CA ILE A 50 -10.56 4.15 7.81
C ILE A 50 -9.47 3.52 8.68
N ILE A 51 -9.63 3.60 10.00
CA ILE A 51 -8.70 3.03 10.98
C ILE A 51 -9.42 1.92 11.73
N ASP A 52 -8.83 0.72 11.74
CA ASP A 52 -9.37 -0.44 12.46
C ASP A 52 -8.35 -1.01 13.44
N LYS A 53 -8.80 -1.44 14.62
CA LYS A 53 -8.01 -2.26 15.54
C LYS A 53 -7.97 -3.69 15.03
N THR A 54 -6.79 -4.31 15.06
CA THR A 54 -6.59 -5.73 14.75
C THR A 54 -5.54 -6.35 15.66
N SER A 55 -5.71 -7.63 15.98
CA SER A 55 -4.75 -8.39 16.81
C SER A 55 -3.70 -9.14 15.99
N SER A 56 -3.70 -8.96 14.67
CA SER A 56 -2.73 -9.59 13.78
C SER A 56 -2.70 -8.92 12.41
N LEU A 57 -1.60 -9.13 11.68
CA LEU A 57 -1.51 -8.77 10.26
C LEU A 57 -2.45 -9.60 9.37
N LYS A 58 -3.09 -10.67 9.89
CA LYS A 58 -4.12 -11.44 9.17
C LYS A 58 -5.44 -10.68 9.01
N CYS A 59 -5.60 -9.53 9.67
CA CYS A 59 -6.84 -8.75 9.66
C CYS A 59 -8.07 -9.52 10.15
N ASN A 60 -7.87 -10.48 11.05
CA ASN A 60 -8.97 -11.15 11.73
C ASN A 60 -9.54 -10.23 12.80
N ASN A 61 -10.87 -10.20 12.97
CA ASN A 61 -11.57 -9.43 14.00
C ASN A 61 -11.31 -7.92 13.93
N LEU A 62 -11.41 -7.33 12.72
CA LEU A 62 -11.32 -5.88 12.55
C LEU A 62 -12.42 -5.20 13.37
N LYS A 63 -12.02 -4.27 14.23
CA LYS A 63 -12.94 -3.39 14.95
C LYS A 63 -12.69 -1.97 14.51
N ASN A 64 -13.70 -1.32 13.95
CA ASN A 64 -13.60 0.07 13.56
C ASN A 64 -13.18 0.93 14.77
N TYR A 65 -12.17 1.76 14.54
CA TYR A 65 -11.66 2.70 15.53
C TYR A 65 -12.08 4.12 15.17
N ASP A 66 -11.78 4.51 13.93
CA ASP A 66 -12.00 5.87 13.46
C ASP A 66 -12.15 5.92 11.93
N MET A 67 -12.62 7.06 11.44
CA MET A 67 -12.69 7.39 10.01
C MET A 67 -12.61 8.90 9.81
N ALA A 68 -12.04 9.30 8.68
CA ALA A 68 -12.00 10.69 8.24
C ALA A 68 -12.17 10.74 6.72
N THR A 69 -12.89 11.75 6.22
CA THR A 69 -13.06 11.95 4.78
C THR A 69 -12.87 13.42 4.42
N GLY A 70 -12.43 13.69 3.20
CA GLY A 70 -12.20 15.05 2.72
C GLY A 70 -12.06 15.10 1.21
N SER A 71 -12.28 16.27 0.64
CA SER A 71 -12.24 16.52 -0.80
C SER A 71 -11.70 17.91 -1.12
N ILE A 72 -11.33 18.16 -2.36
CA ILE A 72 -10.89 19.49 -2.78
C ILE A 72 -11.98 20.56 -2.57
N ASP A 73 -13.25 20.20 -2.71
CA ASP A 73 -14.40 21.11 -2.57
C ASP A 73 -14.57 21.66 -1.15
N ASN A 74 -14.07 20.95 -0.14
CA ASN A 74 -14.10 21.36 1.27
C ASN A 74 -12.70 21.61 1.84
N ASP A 75 -11.72 21.87 0.98
CA ASP A 75 -10.30 22.02 1.35
C ASP A 75 -9.81 20.89 2.27
N PHE A 76 -10.21 19.66 1.93
CA PHE A 76 -9.96 18.44 2.71
C PHE A 76 -10.36 18.57 4.19
N ASN A 77 -11.42 19.35 4.48
CA ASN A 77 -11.88 19.67 5.82
C ASN A 77 -10.81 20.34 6.70
N SER A 78 -9.97 21.20 6.13
CA SER A 78 -8.93 21.97 6.83
C SER A 78 -9.44 22.64 8.11
N GLY A 79 -8.64 22.57 9.18
CA GLY A 79 -8.98 23.12 10.50
C GLY A 79 -10.01 22.31 11.31
N THR A 80 -10.49 21.18 10.80
CA THR A 80 -11.35 20.25 11.54
C THR A 80 -10.58 19.01 12.00
N ARG A 81 -11.22 18.20 12.85
CA ARG A 81 -10.70 16.87 13.25
C ARG A 81 -10.38 15.98 12.04
N ASP A 82 -11.27 15.91 11.06
CA ASP A 82 -11.08 15.08 9.87
C ASP A 82 -9.87 15.59 9.05
N GLY A 83 -9.78 16.90 8.83
CA GLY A 83 -8.64 17.51 8.14
C GLY A 83 -7.31 17.23 8.84
N PHE A 84 -7.29 17.26 10.18
CA PHE A 84 -6.12 16.89 10.96
C PHE A 84 -5.72 15.42 10.74
N ILE A 85 -6.65 14.47 10.86
CA ILE A 85 -6.40 13.03 10.64
C ILE A 85 -5.87 12.78 9.23
N LEU A 86 -6.49 13.40 8.22
CA LEU A 86 -6.08 13.28 6.82
C LEU A 86 -4.66 13.82 6.60
N SER A 87 -4.33 14.98 7.18
CA SER A 87 -2.99 15.56 7.09
C SER A 87 -1.94 14.68 7.78
N ALA A 88 -2.22 14.22 9.00
CA ALA A 88 -1.30 13.39 9.77
C ALA A 88 -1.01 12.07 9.07
N ILE A 89 -2.02 11.43 8.46
CA ILE A 89 -1.83 10.17 7.72
C ILE A 89 -1.07 10.38 6.42
N LYS A 90 -1.30 11.50 5.72
CA LYS A 90 -0.50 11.87 4.56
C LYS A 90 0.97 12.03 4.94
N GLU A 91 1.26 12.77 6.01
CA GLU A 91 2.63 12.94 6.52
C GLU A 91 3.24 11.60 6.96
N LEU A 92 2.46 10.76 7.64
CA LEU A 92 2.88 9.43 8.05
C LEU A 92 3.31 8.59 6.83
N ILE A 93 2.51 8.56 5.76
CA ILE A 93 2.84 7.80 4.54
C ILE A 93 4.08 8.38 3.85
N LEU A 94 4.18 9.71 3.74
CA LEU A 94 5.36 10.36 3.15
C LEU A 94 6.63 10.15 4.00
N SER A 95 6.50 9.91 5.31
CA SER A 95 7.64 9.59 6.16
C SER A 95 8.20 8.19 5.87
N ILE A 96 7.35 7.23 5.45
CA ILE A 96 7.75 5.87 5.06
C ILE A 96 8.68 5.93 3.85
N GLU A 97 8.36 6.76 2.85
CA GLU A 97 9.19 6.95 1.64
C GLU A 97 10.63 7.37 2.01
N LYS A 98 10.77 8.20 3.04
CA LYS A 98 12.06 8.73 3.50
C LYS A 98 12.79 7.80 4.47
N SER A 99 12.14 6.72 4.89
CA SER A 99 12.66 5.81 5.92
C SER A 99 13.31 4.59 5.29
N ASN A 100 14.42 4.15 5.87
CA ASN A 100 15.03 2.88 5.47
C ASN A 100 14.25 1.71 6.08
N ALA A 101 13.96 0.71 5.25
CA ALA A 101 13.37 -0.55 5.70
C ALA A 101 14.25 -1.18 6.79
N SER A 102 13.65 -1.51 7.93
CA SER A 102 14.40 -2.03 9.08
C SER A 102 14.56 -3.55 9.02
N ARG A 103 13.53 -4.26 8.51
CA ARG A 103 13.54 -5.71 8.25
C ARG A 103 12.30 -6.14 7.47
N GLU A 104 12.41 -7.28 6.79
CA GLU A 104 11.24 -8.03 6.32
C GLU A 104 10.65 -8.84 7.49
N ILE A 105 9.33 -8.88 7.58
CA ILE A 105 8.62 -9.66 8.60
C ILE A 105 7.55 -10.55 7.97
N LEU A 106 7.35 -11.72 8.57
CA LEU A 106 6.22 -12.59 8.28
C LEU A 106 5.00 -12.17 9.09
N ILE A 107 3.82 -12.67 8.69
CA ILE A 107 2.57 -12.42 9.42
C ILE A 107 2.70 -12.87 10.88
N GLY A 108 2.53 -11.91 11.79
CA GLY A 108 2.59 -12.10 13.24
C GLY A 108 1.29 -11.78 13.96
N LYS A 109 1.22 -12.21 15.23
CA LYS A 109 0.28 -11.69 16.23
C LYS A 109 0.88 -10.44 16.87
N GLY A 110 0.03 -9.52 17.29
CA GLY A 110 0.42 -8.27 17.94
C GLY A 110 -0.79 -7.38 18.16
N LYS A 111 -0.58 -6.13 18.57
CA LYS A 111 -1.63 -5.13 18.63
C LYS A 111 -1.36 -4.11 17.54
N TYR A 112 -2.25 -4.04 16.56
CA TYR A 112 -2.06 -3.17 15.41
C TYR A 112 -3.29 -2.30 15.16
N TYR A 113 -3.04 -1.12 14.59
CA TYR A 113 -4.03 -0.38 13.84
C TYR A 113 -3.78 -0.60 12.35
N LEU A 114 -4.81 -1.04 11.63
CA LEU A 114 -4.84 -1.06 10.18
C LEU A 114 -5.41 0.27 9.71
N ILE A 115 -4.61 1.07 9.02
CA ILE A 115 -5.06 2.30 8.36
C ILE A 115 -5.27 1.97 6.88
N ARG A 116 -6.47 2.24 6.38
CA ARG A 116 -6.87 2.07 4.98
C ARG A 116 -7.14 3.45 4.40
N VAL A 117 -6.48 3.78 3.29
CA VAL A 117 -6.58 5.07 2.61
C VAL A 117 -7.07 4.83 1.20
N ASN A 118 -8.25 5.35 0.88
CA ASN A 118 -8.83 5.34 -0.46
C ASN A 118 -8.68 6.74 -1.04
N ILE A 119 -8.16 6.84 -2.26
CA ILE A 119 -7.82 8.10 -2.89
C ILE A 119 -8.47 8.17 -4.27
N ASP A 120 -9.29 9.20 -4.46
CA ASP A 120 -9.84 9.60 -5.75
C ASP A 120 -9.00 10.71 -6.36
N PHE A 121 -8.72 10.64 -7.65
CA PHE A 121 -7.93 11.63 -8.38
C PHE A 121 -8.81 12.46 -9.31
N LYS A 122 -8.38 13.70 -9.56
CA LYS A 122 -9.04 14.60 -10.49
C LYS A 122 -9.09 14.01 -11.90
N GLY A 123 -10.27 14.00 -12.51
CA GLY A 123 -10.48 13.41 -13.84
C GLY A 123 -10.38 11.88 -13.88
N GLY A 124 -10.34 11.21 -12.72
CA GLY A 124 -10.40 9.76 -12.62
C GLY A 124 -11.74 9.20 -13.08
N THR A 125 -11.72 7.97 -13.58
CA THR A 125 -12.95 7.22 -13.85
C THR A 125 -13.48 6.62 -12.55
N LYS A 126 -14.76 6.84 -12.24
CA LYS A 126 -15.46 6.51 -10.97
C LYS A 126 -15.24 5.10 -10.38
N ASN A 127 -14.62 4.17 -11.09
CA ASN A 127 -14.46 2.78 -10.68
C ASN A 127 -13.09 2.13 -11.00
N ARG A 128 -12.10 2.84 -11.58
CA ARG A 128 -10.80 2.22 -11.96
C ARG A 128 -9.55 2.95 -11.47
N ASP A 129 -9.68 4.17 -10.96
CA ASP A 129 -8.53 4.98 -10.53
C ASP A 129 -8.44 5.16 -9.00
N LEU A 130 -9.28 4.45 -8.22
CA LEU A 130 -9.19 4.43 -6.76
C LEU A 130 -7.92 3.70 -6.33
N ASN A 131 -6.87 4.46 -6.01
CA ASN A 131 -5.70 3.88 -5.38
C ASN A 131 -6.00 3.62 -3.91
N LYS A 132 -5.74 2.38 -3.48
CA LYS A 132 -6.00 1.92 -2.13
C LYS A 132 -4.67 1.62 -1.47
N LEU A 133 -4.29 2.49 -0.54
CA LEU A 133 -3.13 2.29 0.31
C LEU A 133 -3.60 1.73 1.66
N PHE A 134 -2.79 0.90 2.26
CA PHE A 134 -2.94 0.43 3.62
C PHE A 134 -1.58 0.28 4.30
N LEU A 135 -1.57 0.57 5.59
CA LEU A 135 -0.41 0.39 6.46
C LEU A 135 -0.88 -0.09 7.82
N PHE A 136 -0.04 -0.86 8.49
CA PHE A 136 -0.26 -1.27 9.86
C PHE A 136 0.66 -0.46 10.76
N VAL A 137 0.14 -0.02 11.89
CA VAL A 137 0.92 0.57 12.97
C VAL A 137 0.95 -0.42 14.13
N ASN A 138 2.14 -0.85 14.56
CA ASN A 138 2.29 -1.65 15.75
C ASN A 138 2.22 -0.77 16.99
N VAL A 139 1.28 -1.03 17.90
CA VAL A 139 1.01 -0.19 19.08
C VAL A 139 2.10 -0.30 20.14
N GLU A 140 2.90 -1.37 20.14
CA GLU A 140 3.91 -1.59 21.17
C GLU A 140 5.17 -0.76 20.95
N ASN A 141 5.46 -0.39 19.70
CA ASN A 141 6.69 0.29 19.32
C ASN A 141 6.50 1.34 18.21
N ASN A 142 5.25 1.63 17.84
CA ASN A 142 4.85 2.57 16.79
C ASN A 142 5.49 2.31 15.41
N HIS A 143 6.00 1.10 15.18
CA HIS A 143 6.57 0.77 13.88
C HIS A 143 5.50 0.72 12.80
N ILE A 144 5.85 1.22 11.62
CA ILE A 144 4.99 1.17 10.45
C ILE A 144 5.32 -0.09 9.65
N ILE A 145 4.29 -0.82 9.25
CA ILE A 145 4.40 -2.06 8.51
C ILE A 145 3.55 -1.94 7.25
N ILE A 146 4.17 -2.14 6.09
CA ILE A 146 3.50 -2.14 4.77
C ILE A 146 3.83 -3.41 4.01
N PRO A 147 3.05 -3.81 3.00
CA PRO A 147 3.48 -4.83 2.06
C PRO A 147 4.80 -4.48 1.39
N LYS A 148 5.57 -5.50 1.02
CA LYS A 148 6.75 -5.31 0.16
C LYS A 148 6.34 -4.87 -1.25
N TYR A 149 5.32 -5.53 -1.81
CA TYR A 149 4.79 -5.27 -3.15
C TYR A 149 3.37 -4.72 -3.06
N TYR A 150 2.96 -3.92 -4.03
CA TYR A 150 1.56 -3.50 -4.10
C TYR A 150 0.64 -4.70 -4.26
N ILE A 151 -0.44 -4.74 -3.51
CA ILE A 151 -1.42 -5.82 -3.57
C ILE A 151 -2.83 -5.25 -3.52
N GLU A 152 -3.74 -6.00 -4.14
CA GLU A 152 -5.17 -5.70 -4.09
C GLU A 152 -5.74 -5.83 -2.65
N PRO A 153 -6.80 -5.08 -2.31
CA PRO A 153 -7.38 -5.11 -0.96
C PRO A 153 -7.81 -6.49 -0.48
N ASN A 154 -8.25 -7.37 -1.38
CA ASN A 154 -8.66 -8.74 -1.06
C ASN A 154 -7.49 -9.69 -0.75
N MET A 155 -6.25 -9.24 -0.97
CA MET A 155 -5.02 -9.99 -0.65
C MET A 155 -4.47 -9.62 0.73
N ILE A 156 -4.94 -8.54 1.34
CA ILE A 156 -4.52 -8.09 2.68
C ILE A 156 -4.77 -9.21 3.69
N GLY A 157 -3.76 -9.52 4.51
CA GLY A 157 -3.84 -10.52 5.58
C GLY A 157 -3.71 -11.97 5.13
N LYS A 158 -3.53 -12.24 3.83
CA LYS A 158 -3.19 -13.58 3.34
C LYS A 158 -1.74 -13.92 3.70
N SER A 159 -1.50 -15.16 4.12
CA SER A 159 -0.18 -15.67 4.53
C SER A 159 0.92 -15.60 3.47
N THR A 160 0.55 -15.40 2.20
CA THR A 160 1.49 -15.26 1.08
C THR A 160 2.09 -13.87 0.97
N VAL A 161 1.51 -12.87 1.65
CA VAL A 161 1.98 -11.48 1.58
C VAL A 161 3.21 -11.31 2.46
N LYS A 162 4.27 -10.73 1.89
CA LYS A 162 5.47 -10.31 2.61
C LYS A 162 5.33 -8.86 3.05
N TYR A 163 5.68 -8.59 4.29
CA TYR A 163 5.61 -7.25 4.86
C TYR A 163 7.03 -6.73 5.16
N VAL A 164 7.17 -5.41 5.11
CA VAL A 164 8.37 -4.68 5.48
C VAL A 164 8.02 -3.75 6.63
N GLU A 165 8.86 -3.77 7.66
CA GLU A 165 8.72 -2.93 8.84
C GLU A 165 9.72 -1.76 8.79
N PHE A 166 9.23 -0.58 9.13
CA PHE A 166 9.99 0.66 9.23
C PHE A 166 10.01 1.09 10.70
N LYS A 167 11.20 1.39 11.21
CA LYS A 167 11.34 1.91 12.56
C LYS A 167 10.69 3.27 12.64
N SER A 168 10.00 3.52 13.75
CA SER A 168 9.48 4.84 14.04
C SER A 168 10.62 5.82 14.34
N THR A 169 10.38 7.08 14.02
CA THR A 169 11.16 8.22 14.51
C THR A 169 10.29 9.02 15.47
N GLU A 170 10.86 9.89 16.29
CA GLU A 170 10.08 10.73 17.21
C GLU A 170 8.95 11.51 16.50
N ALA A 171 9.22 12.02 15.29
CA ALA A 171 8.22 12.70 14.48
C ALA A 171 7.06 11.75 14.07
N VAL A 172 7.39 10.50 13.72
CA VAL A 172 6.40 9.47 13.37
C VAL A 172 5.61 9.04 14.60
N ASP A 173 6.24 8.88 15.75
CA ASP A 173 5.58 8.58 17.03
C ASP A 173 4.54 9.65 17.38
N ASN A 174 4.94 10.92 17.27
CA ASN A 174 4.04 12.04 17.54
C ASN A 174 2.85 12.07 16.58
N LEU A 175 3.06 11.78 15.28
CA LEU A 175 1.99 11.67 14.31
C LEU A 175 1.03 10.51 14.63
N ILE A 176 1.57 9.34 14.98
CA ILE A 176 0.77 8.17 15.35
C ILE A 176 -0.08 8.47 16.59
N ASN A 177 0.53 9.00 17.65
CA ASN A 177 -0.18 9.32 18.87
C ASN A 177 -1.27 10.36 18.61
N SER A 178 -0.98 11.37 17.79
CA SER A 178 -1.97 12.37 17.39
C SER A 178 -3.18 11.80 16.64
N ILE A 179 -3.00 10.73 15.86
CA ILE A 179 -4.10 10.05 15.15
C ILE A 179 -4.89 9.15 16.11
N LEU A 180 -4.25 8.62 17.15
CA LEU A 180 -4.79 7.57 18.00
C LEU A 180 -5.28 8.05 19.37
N GLU A 181 -5.04 9.30 19.76
CA GLU A 181 -5.55 9.93 21.00
C GLU A 181 -6.82 10.76 20.74
#